data_AF-A0A1P8NYC1-F1
#
_entry.id   AF-A0A1P8NYC1-F1
#
_cell.length_a   1.000
_cell.length_b   1.000
_cell.length_c   1.000
_cell.angle_alpha   90.00
_cell.angle_beta   90.00
_cell.angle_gamma   90.00
#
_symmetry.space_group_name_H-M   'P 1'
#
loop_
_entity.id
_entity.type
_entity.pdbx_description
1 polymer ?
#
loop_
_entity_poly.entity_id
_entity_poly.type
_entity_poly.pdbx_seq_one_letter_code
_entity_poly.pdbx_strand_id
1 'polypeptide(L)'
;RLEDMRMPVAYLKTYQGPATGVIVERERLDKFGRPLLGATVKPKLGLSGKNYGRVVYEGLKGGLDFLKDDGNINSQPFMRWRERFLFGMEGVNRASAATGEIKGHYFNVTAGTMEDVYERAEFGKELGSVIIMIDLVMGYTAIQSIAKWSRQNSMILHLHRAGNSTYARQKTHGMNFRVICKWMRMAGVDHIHAGTVVGKLEGDPLMVKGFYTTLLATQSEINLPQGL
;
A
#
# COMPACT_ATOMS: atom_id res chain seq x y z
N ARG A 1 23.50 -4.47 -12.73
CA ARG A 1 22.15 -4.10 -12.22
C ARG A 1 21.17 -5.16 -12.67
N LEU A 2 20.31 -5.70 -11.79
CA LEU A 2 19.24 -6.62 -12.21
C LEU A 2 18.13 -5.80 -12.85
N GLU A 3 18.03 -5.86 -14.18
CA GLU A 3 17.08 -5.04 -14.94
C GLU A 3 15.70 -5.68 -15.02
N ASP A 4 15.59 -6.94 -15.44
CA ASP A 4 14.30 -7.59 -15.54
C ASP A 4 14.36 -9.11 -15.28
N MET A 5 13.19 -9.71 -15.06
CA MET A 5 13.02 -11.16 -14.91
C MET A 5 11.78 -11.64 -15.65
N ARG A 6 11.93 -12.69 -16.46
CA ARG A 6 10.80 -13.46 -16.98
C ARG A 6 10.45 -14.58 -16.00
N MET A 7 9.29 -14.49 -15.37
CA MET A 7 8.79 -15.53 -14.48
C MET A 7 7.97 -16.55 -15.29
N PRO A 8 8.37 -17.84 -15.32
CA PRO A 8 7.58 -18.87 -16.01
C PRO A 8 6.20 -19.03 -15.38
N VAL A 9 5.18 -19.35 -16.18
CA VAL A 9 3.80 -19.55 -15.71
C VAL A 9 3.73 -20.61 -14.59
N ALA A 10 4.49 -21.70 -14.73
CA ALA A 10 4.56 -22.75 -13.71
C ALA A 10 5.03 -22.22 -12.35
N TYR A 11 5.99 -21.29 -12.33
CA TYR A 11 6.44 -20.65 -11.09
C TYR A 11 5.41 -19.64 -10.56
N LEU A 12 4.81 -18.82 -11.43
CA LEU A 12 3.78 -17.88 -11.02
C LEU A 12 2.58 -18.56 -10.35
N LYS A 13 2.22 -19.78 -10.79
CA LYS A 13 1.12 -20.55 -10.23
C LYS A 13 1.37 -21.08 -8.81
N THR A 14 2.60 -20.99 -8.28
CA THR A 14 2.89 -21.32 -6.88
C THR A 14 2.66 -20.14 -5.93
N TYR A 15 2.32 -18.95 -6.44
CA TYR A 15 2.08 -17.73 -5.67
C TYR A 15 0.59 -17.38 -5.63
N GLN A 16 0.17 -16.71 -4.55
CA GLN A 16 -1.21 -16.24 -4.39
C GLN A 16 -1.57 -15.12 -5.39
N GLY A 17 -0.61 -14.23 -5.67
CA GLY A 17 -0.93 -12.92 -6.25
C GLY A 17 -1.63 -11.98 -5.26
N PRO A 18 -2.05 -10.78 -5.70
CA PRO A 18 -2.67 -9.76 -4.85
C PRO A 18 -3.82 -10.30 -3.99
N ALA A 19 -3.86 -9.97 -2.70
CA ALA A 19 -4.87 -10.44 -1.75
C ALA A 19 -6.32 -10.05 -2.14
N THR A 20 -6.49 -8.94 -2.83
CA THR A 20 -7.78 -8.44 -3.33
C THR A 20 -7.68 -8.18 -4.83
N GLY A 21 -6.66 -7.43 -5.25
CA GLY A 21 -6.49 -6.97 -6.63
C GLY A 21 -7.48 -5.87 -7.04
N VAL A 22 -7.17 -5.22 -8.17
CA VAL A 22 -7.85 -3.98 -8.62
C VAL A 22 -9.34 -4.13 -8.82
N ILE A 23 -9.79 -5.27 -9.35
CA ILE A 23 -11.21 -5.49 -9.69
C ILE A 23 -12.06 -5.57 -8.42
N VAL A 24 -11.73 -6.52 -7.53
CA VAL A 24 -12.47 -6.75 -6.29
C VAL A 24 -12.33 -5.55 -5.34
N GLU A 25 -11.20 -4.85 -5.35
CA GLU A 25 -11.06 -3.61 -4.58
C GLU A 25 -12.10 -2.57 -5.01
N ARG A 26 -12.26 -2.34 -6.32
CA ARG A 26 -13.23 -1.37 -6.83
C ARG A 26 -14.66 -1.77 -6.49
N GLU A 27 -14.98 -3.06 -6.56
CA GLU A 27 -16.27 -3.61 -6.16
C GLU A 27 -16.52 -3.41 -4.66
N ARG A 28 -15.54 -3.73 -3.80
CA ARG A 28 -15.64 -3.52 -2.35
C ARG A 28 -15.80 -2.06 -1.95
N LEU A 29 -15.26 -1.13 -2.73
CA LEU A 29 -15.34 0.30 -2.47
C LEU A 29 -16.51 1.00 -3.17
N ASP A 30 -17.20 0.31 -4.08
CA ASP A 30 -18.19 0.87 -5.01
C ASP A 30 -17.68 2.10 -5.78
N LYS A 31 -16.47 2.00 -6.35
CA LYS A 31 -15.77 3.12 -7.01
C LYS A 31 -15.25 2.77 -8.39
N PHE A 32 -15.92 3.31 -9.41
CA PHE A 32 -15.66 3.03 -10.82
C PHE A 32 -15.43 4.30 -11.64
N GLY A 33 -14.85 4.15 -12.83
CA GLY A 33 -14.68 5.25 -13.80
C GLY A 33 -13.65 6.33 -13.45
N ARG A 34 -13.06 6.31 -12.24
CA ARG A 34 -12.03 7.27 -11.82
C ARG A 34 -10.87 6.63 -11.05
N PRO A 35 -9.70 7.31 -10.97
CA PRO A 35 -8.68 7.01 -9.97
C PRO A 35 -9.23 7.14 -8.54
N LEU A 36 -8.67 6.34 -7.63
CA LEU A 36 -8.89 6.52 -6.19
C LEU A 36 -8.01 7.66 -5.69
N LEU A 37 -8.52 8.47 -4.77
CA LEU A 37 -7.86 9.62 -4.19
C LEU A 37 -7.43 9.33 -2.76
N GLY A 38 -6.16 9.60 -2.45
CA GLY A 38 -5.59 9.37 -1.13
C GLY A 38 -4.66 10.47 -0.68
N ALA A 39 -4.54 10.67 0.64
CA ALA A 39 -3.57 11.59 1.23
C ALA A 39 -2.84 10.98 2.42
N THR A 40 -1.54 11.28 2.54
CA THR A 40 -0.78 10.95 3.76
C THR A 40 -1.02 12.04 4.78
N VAL A 41 -1.39 11.67 6.01
CA VAL A 41 -1.53 12.63 7.12
C VAL A 41 -0.19 13.34 7.36
N LYS A 42 -0.26 14.63 7.71
CA LYS A 42 0.90 15.49 7.99
C LYS A 42 0.72 16.27 9.30
N PRO A 43 1.82 16.67 9.98
CA PRO A 43 3.23 16.38 9.69
C PRO A 43 3.55 14.87 9.76
N LYS A 44 4.72 14.46 9.23
CA LYS A 44 5.06 13.03 9.15
C LYS A 44 5.00 12.33 10.51
N LEU A 45 5.50 12.99 11.55
CA LEU A 45 5.57 12.52 12.94
C LEU A 45 5.12 13.63 13.89
N GLY A 46 4.73 13.27 15.12
CA GLY A 46 4.47 14.22 16.20
C GLY A 46 3.00 14.56 16.48
N LEU A 47 2.06 14.10 15.64
CA LEU A 47 0.63 14.19 15.97
C LEU A 47 0.23 13.14 17.00
N SER A 48 -0.66 13.51 17.94
CA SER A 48 -1.35 12.57 18.83
C SER A 48 -2.43 11.78 18.09
N GLY A 49 -2.87 10.64 18.66
CA GLY A 49 -3.92 9.80 18.08
C GLY A 49 -5.21 10.56 17.78
N LYS A 50 -5.66 11.41 18.71
CA LYS A 50 -6.87 12.22 18.55
C LYS A 50 -6.77 13.22 17.39
N ASN A 51 -5.64 13.94 17.30
CA ASN A 51 -5.43 14.87 16.19
C ASN A 51 -5.25 14.14 14.86
N TYR A 52 -4.68 12.93 14.87
CA TYR A 52 -4.62 12.06 13.70
C TYR A 52 -6.02 11.73 13.19
N GLY A 53 -6.90 11.24 14.07
CA GLY A 53 -8.30 10.94 13.74
C GLY A 53 -9.07 12.16 13.21
N ARG A 54 -8.80 13.35 13.76
CA ARG A 54 -9.37 14.61 13.24
C ARG A 54 -8.97 14.86 11.79
N VAL A 55 -7.68 14.71 11.45
CA VAL A 55 -7.22 14.90 10.06
C VAL A 55 -7.82 13.85 9.13
N VAL A 56 -7.91 12.60 9.58
CA VAL A 56 -8.58 11.51 8.84
C VAL A 56 -10.02 11.87 8.52
N TYR A 57 -10.80 12.30 9.52
CA TYR A 57 -12.18 12.71 9.31
C TYR A 57 -12.32 13.86 8.30
N GLU A 58 -11.58 14.97 8.49
CA GLU A 58 -11.72 16.15 7.63
C GLU A 58 -11.33 15.84 6.18
N GLY A 59 -10.25 15.09 5.97
CA GLY A 59 -9.81 14.74 4.62
C GLY A 59 -10.78 13.80 3.90
N LEU A 60 -11.31 12.78 4.59
CA LEU A 60 -12.28 11.85 4.00
C LEU A 60 -13.62 12.52 3.72
N LYS A 61 -14.11 13.33 4.66
CA LYS A 61 -15.35 14.10 4.48
C LYS A 61 -15.21 15.10 3.33
N GLY A 62 -14.02 15.67 3.13
CA GLY A 62 -13.71 16.57 2.03
C GLY A 62 -13.67 15.93 0.64
N GLY A 63 -13.85 14.61 0.53
CA GLY A 63 -13.98 13.91 -0.76
C GLY A 63 -12.85 12.94 -1.09
N LEU A 64 -11.85 12.78 -0.22
CA LEU A 64 -10.86 11.72 -0.41
C LEU A 64 -11.51 10.35 -0.18
N ASP A 65 -11.03 9.34 -0.92
CA ASP A 65 -11.43 7.95 -0.68
C ASP A 65 -10.70 7.39 0.55
N PHE A 66 -9.44 7.81 0.68
CA PHE A 66 -8.54 7.32 1.70
C PHE A 66 -7.67 8.42 2.32
N LEU A 67 -7.33 8.22 3.59
CA LEU A 67 -6.08 8.73 4.13
C LEU A 67 -5.13 7.56 4.41
N LYS A 68 -3.89 7.87 4.77
CA LYS A 68 -2.92 6.86 5.17
C LYS A 68 -1.99 7.35 6.25
N ASP A 69 -1.56 6.40 7.07
CA ASP A 69 -0.39 6.58 7.91
C ASP A 69 0.83 6.92 7.05
N ASP A 70 1.78 7.69 7.59
CA ASP A 70 3.06 7.87 6.91
C ASP A 70 3.90 6.58 7.05
N GLY A 71 4.82 6.30 6.12
CA GLY A 71 5.68 5.10 6.14
C GLY A 71 6.70 5.06 7.29
N ASN A 72 6.59 5.97 8.25
CA ASN A 72 7.33 5.98 9.51
C ASN A 72 6.43 6.21 10.74
N ILE A 73 5.10 6.23 10.58
CA ILE A 73 4.13 6.19 11.68
C ILE A 73 3.83 4.72 11.98
N ASN A 74 4.35 4.23 13.13
CA ASN A 74 4.19 2.85 13.56
C ASN A 74 3.54 2.86 14.95
N SER A 75 4.36 2.93 16.00
CA SER A 75 3.95 3.19 17.39
C SER A 75 5.08 3.92 18.10
N GLN A 76 4.87 5.18 18.45
CA GLN A 76 5.91 6.05 19.02
C GLN A 76 5.43 6.66 20.35
N PRO A 77 6.34 7.23 21.18
CA PRO A 77 5.95 7.86 22.44
C PRO A 77 4.88 8.95 22.30
N PHE A 78 4.88 9.71 21.18
CA PHE A 78 3.89 10.76 20.94
C PHE A 78 2.51 10.25 20.50
N MET A 79 2.41 8.97 20.08
CA MET A 79 1.16 8.34 19.62
C MET A 79 1.34 6.83 19.57
N ARG A 80 0.71 6.11 20.50
CA ARG A 80 0.66 4.65 20.45
C ARG A 80 -0.35 4.20 19.40
N TRP A 81 -0.09 3.05 18.78
CA TRP A 81 -0.83 2.61 17.60
C TRP A 81 -2.32 2.37 17.88
N ARG A 82 -2.68 1.81 19.05
CA ARG A 82 -4.09 1.56 19.42
C ARG A 82 -4.92 2.84 19.46
N GLU A 83 -4.39 3.92 20.04
CA GLU A 83 -5.05 5.23 20.08
C GLU A 83 -5.32 5.74 18.67
N ARG A 84 -4.32 5.64 17.78
CA ARG A 84 -4.44 6.05 16.38
C ARG A 84 -5.52 5.24 15.64
N PHE A 85 -5.56 3.93 15.87
CA PHE A 85 -6.54 3.05 15.21
C PHE A 85 -7.96 3.41 15.63
N LEU A 86 -8.20 3.58 16.94
CA LEU A 86 -9.52 3.93 17.48
C LEU A 86 -9.99 5.30 16.96
N PHE A 87 -9.21 6.37 17.13
CA PHE A 87 -9.59 7.71 16.66
C PHE A 87 -9.64 7.80 15.13
N GLY A 88 -8.78 7.06 14.43
CA GLY A 88 -8.82 6.95 12.96
C GLY A 88 -10.10 6.30 12.48
N MET A 89 -10.52 5.18 13.07
CA MET A 89 -11.77 4.50 12.70
C MET A 89 -13.02 5.28 13.08
N GLU A 90 -13.00 6.04 14.18
CA GLU A 90 -14.05 7.02 14.46
C GLU A 90 -14.14 8.04 13.30
N GLY A 91 -13.01 8.58 12.85
CA GLY A 91 -12.97 9.52 11.74
C GLY A 91 -13.45 8.94 10.42
N VAL A 92 -13.06 7.69 10.10
CA VAL A 92 -13.53 6.95 8.93
C VAL A 92 -15.04 6.79 8.96
N ASN A 93 -15.60 6.23 10.04
CA ASN A 93 -17.04 5.96 10.14
C ASN A 93 -17.87 7.25 10.11
N ARG A 94 -17.40 8.33 10.75
CA ARG A 94 -18.05 9.64 10.67
C ARG A 94 -18.06 10.21 9.26
N ALA A 95 -16.96 10.05 8.51
CA ALA A 95 -16.89 10.51 7.13
C ALA A 95 -17.78 9.68 6.20
N SER A 96 -17.80 8.35 6.37
CA SER A 96 -18.71 7.46 5.64
C SER A 96 -20.17 7.85 5.88
N ALA A 97 -20.57 8.01 7.14
CA ALA A 97 -21.95 8.42 7.48
C ALA A 97 -22.32 9.81 6.94
N ALA A 98 -21.38 10.75 6.87
CA ALA A 98 -21.62 12.09 6.37
C ALA A 98 -21.69 12.18 4.83
N THR A 99 -21.13 11.22 4.11
CA THR A 99 -20.99 11.27 2.65
C THR A 99 -21.79 10.19 1.91
N GLY A 100 -22.18 9.11 2.61
CA GLY A 100 -22.79 7.93 1.99
C GLY A 100 -21.81 7.07 1.19
N GLU A 101 -20.50 7.38 1.22
CA GLU A 101 -19.47 6.64 0.51
C GLU A 101 -18.68 5.71 1.43
N ILE A 102 -18.16 4.62 0.87
CA ILE A 102 -17.16 3.79 1.55
C ILE A 102 -15.85 4.59 1.67
N LYS A 103 -15.36 4.77 2.88
CA LYS A 103 -14.10 5.44 3.21
C LYS A 103 -13.15 4.49 3.91
N GLY A 104 -11.86 4.83 3.92
CA GLY A 104 -10.87 4.09 4.71
C GLY A 104 -9.66 4.91 5.10
N HIS A 105 -8.84 4.33 5.96
CA HIS A 105 -7.54 4.88 6.32
C HIS A 105 -6.53 3.75 6.37
N TYR A 106 -5.38 3.88 5.69
CA TYR A 106 -4.38 2.81 5.67
C TYR A 106 -3.65 2.79 7.01
N PHE A 107 -4.13 1.99 7.95
CA PHE A 107 -3.47 1.80 9.23
C PHE A 107 -2.17 1.03 9.06
N ASN A 108 -1.05 1.63 9.46
CA ASN A 108 0.26 1.01 9.32
C ASN A 108 0.48 -0.05 10.40
N VAL A 109 0.52 -1.31 9.96
CA VAL A 109 0.76 -2.46 10.83
C VAL A 109 2.25 -2.82 10.92
N THR A 110 3.14 -2.09 10.22
CA THR A 110 4.60 -2.30 10.28
C THR A 110 5.13 -2.25 11.71
N ALA A 111 5.77 -3.34 12.14
CA ALA A 111 6.29 -3.50 13.49
C ALA A 111 7.67 -4.19 13.51
N GLY A 112 8.24 -4.34 14.70
CA GLY A 112 9.56 -4.94 14.89
C GLY A 112 9.57 -6.47 14.77
N THR A 113 8.44 -7.11 15.00
CA THR A 113 8.26 -8.58 14.95
C THR A 113 6.99 -8.93 14.18
N MET A 114 6.87 -10.19 13.73
CA MET A 114 5.66 -10.64 13.03
C MET A 114 4.46 -10.73 13.98
N GLU A 115 4.70 -11.04 15.26
CA GLU A 115 3.69 -11.09 16.31
C GLU A 115 3.03 -9.72 16.47
N ASP A 116 3.82 -8.64 16.53
CA ASP A 116 3.31 -7.28 16.62
C ASP A 116 2.59 -6.84 15.32
N VAL A 117 3.06 -7.31 14.15
CA VAL A 117 2.38 -7.04 12.87
C VAL A 117 0.98 -7.65 12.88
N TYR A 118 0.86 -8.92 13.30
CA TYR A 118 -0.42 -9.60 13.39
C TYR A 118 -1.33 -9.01 14.47
N GLU A 119 -0.80 -8.66 15.64
CA GLU A 119 -1.57 -7.99 16.69
C GLU A 119 -2.25 -6.72 16.17
N ARG A 120 -1.52 -5.91 15.38
CA ARG A 120 -2.07 -4.69 14.78
C ARG A 120 -3.06 -4.99 13.66
N ALA A 121 -2.76 -5.98 12.82
CA ALA A 121 -3.62 -6.35 11.71
C ALA A 121 -4.97 -6.91 12.20
N GLU A 122 -4.95 -7.80 13.18
CA GLU A 122 -6.17 -8.33 13.82
C GLU A 122 -6.97 -7.20 14.48
N PHE A 123 -6.32 -6.29 15.21
CA PHE A 123 -7.04 -5.14 15.78
C PHE A 123 -7.67 -4.25 14.70
N GLY A 124 -6.98 -4.00 13.59
CA GLY A 124 -7.54 -3.26 12.46
C GLY A 124 -8.78 -3.94 11.85
N LYS A 125 -8.76 -5.28 11.76
CA LYS A 125 -9.89 -6.09 11.33
C LYS A 125 -11.04 -6.08 12.35
N GLU A 126 -10.76 -6.22 13.65
CA GLU A 126 -11.76 -6.14 14.73
C GLU A 126 -12.51 -4.81 14.73
N LEU A 127 -11.83 -3.70 14.40
CA LEU A 127 -12.45 -2.40 14.25
C LEU A 127 -13.25 -2.23 12.94
N GLY A 128 -13.15 -3.18 12.00
CA GLY A 128 -13.83 -3.12 10.71
C GLY A 128 -13.14 -2.24 9.66
N SER A 129 -11.81 -2.03 9.75
CA SER A 129 -11.10 -1.34 8.68
C SER A 129 -11.18 -2.12 7.36
N VAL A 130 -11.31 -1.41 6.24
CA VAL A 130 -11.30 -2.02 4.90
C VAL A 130 -9.87 -2.22 4.35
N ILE A 131 -8.88 -1.55 4.94
CA ILE A 131 -7.51 -1.48 4.42
C ILE A 131 -6.49 -1.31 5.54
N ILE A 132 -5.32 -1.93 5.36
CA ILE A 132 -4.11 -1.70 6.15
C ILE A 132 -2.92 -1.39 5.24
N MET A 133 -1.82 -0.88 5.81
CA MET A 133 -0.57 -0.75 5.09
C MET A 133 0.62 -1.39 5.80
N ILE A 134 1.61 -1.72 4.98
CA ILE A 134 2.91 -2.24 5.37
C ILE A 134 4.03 -1.48 4.64
N ASP A 135 5.22 -1.52 5.22
CA ASP A 135 6.43 -0.97 4.63
C ASP A 135 7.34 -2.08 4.09
N LEU A 136 7.93 -1.85 2.91
CA LEU A 136 8.86 -2.78 2.27
C LEU A 136 10.06 -3.17 3.17
N VAL A 137 10.44 -2.31 4.11
CA VAL A 137 11.51 -2.59 5.09
C VAL A 137 11.20 -3.73 6.05
N MET A 138 9.94 -4.20 6.14
CA MET A 138 9.61 -5.44 6.87
C MET A 138 10.26 -6.68 6.24
N GLY A 139 10.57 -6.64 4.94
CA GLY A 139 11.17 -7.76 4.22
C GLY A 139 10.16 -8.78 3.68
N TYR A 140 10.61 -9.59 2.73
CA TYR A 140 9.73 -10.40 1.87
C TYR A 140 8.96 -11.48 2.62
N THR A 141 9.56 -12.14 3.61
CA THR A 141 8.88 -13.16 4.41
C THR A 141 7.67 -12.58 5.13
N ALA A 142 7.83 -11.42 5.78
CA ALA A 142 6.75 -10.73 6.47
C ALA A 142 5.66 -10.26 5.50
N ILE A 143 6.05 -9.73 4.34
CA ILE A 143 5.12 -9.29 3.28
C ILE A 143 4.27 -10.46 2.76
N GLN A 144 4.87 -11.63 2.50
CA GLN A 144 4.11 -12.79 2.04
C GLN A 144 3.17 -13.33 3.14
N SER A 145 3.62 -13.33 4.40
CA SER A 145 2.80 -13.71 5.54
C SER A 145 1.56 -12.82 5.69
N ILE A 146 1.75 -11.49 5.70
CA ILE A 146 0.63 -10.55 5.86
C ILE A 146 -0.26 -10.48 4.60
N ALA A 147 0.26 -10.77 3.40
CA ALA A 147 -0.55 -10.90 2.18
C ALA A 147 -1.48 -12.12 2.20
N LYS A 148 -1.01 -13.27 2.71
CA LYS A 148 -1.87 -14.44 2.96
C LYS A 148 -2.93 -14.14 4.00
N TRP A 149 -2.53 -13.53 5.10
CA TRP A 149 -3.45 -13.07 6.15
C TRP A 149 -4.51 -12.10 5.61
N SER A 150 -4.11 -11.14 4.76
CA SER A 150 -5.02 -10.15 4.20
C SER A 150 -6.09 -10.78 3.32
N ARG A 151 -5.71 -11.80 2.52
CA ARG A 151 -6.66 -12.60 1.74
C ARG A 151 -7.65 -13.35 2.65
N GLN A 152 -7.15 -14.02 3.69
CA GLN A 152 -7.96 -14.80 4.62
C GLN A 152 -8.94 -13.93 5.43
N ASN A 153 -8.60 -12.65 5.63
CA ASN A 153 -9.36 -11.72 6.46
C ASN A 153 -10.07 -10.62 5.66
N SER A 154 -10.17 -10.75 4.33
CA SER A 154 -10.82 -9.78 3.44
C SER A 154 -10.31 -8.34 3.58
N MET A 155 -9.01 -8.18 3.87
CA MET A 155 -8.37 -6.89 4.08
C MET A 155 -7.63 -6.45 2.81
N ILE A 156 -7.80 -5.19 2.40
CA ILE A 156 -6.97 -4.62 1.32
C ILE A 156 -5.57 -4.33 1.88
N LEU A 157 -4.53 -4.72 1.15
CA LEU A 157 -3.14 -4.59 1.60
C LEU A 157 -2.35 -3.56 0.77
N HIS A 158 -2.07 -2.41 1.37
CA HIS A 158 -1.26 -1.36 0.76
C HIS A 158 0.23 -1.51 1.09
N LEU A 159 1.11 -1.53 0.06
CA LEU A 159 2.57 -1.52 0.26
C LEU A 159 3.18 -0.15 -0.01
N HIS A 160 3.78 0.42 1.03
CA HIS A 160 4.68 1.55 0.90
C HIS A 160 6.12 1.06 0.65
N ARG A 161 6.77 1.58 -0.40
CA ARG A 161 8.09 1.10 -0.87
C ARG A 161 9.30 1.67 -0.11
N ALA A 162 9.18 1.85 1.21
CA ALA A 162 10.28 2.37 2.05
C ALA A 162 11.58 1.60 1.79
N GLY A 163 12.69 2.32 1.63
CA GLY A 163 14.01 1.74 1.35
C GLY A 163 14.27 1.36 -0.12
N ASN A 164 13.28 1.29 -1.01
CA ASN A 164 13.50 0.87 -2.40
C ASN A 164 14.63 1.64 -3.13
N SER A 165 14.66 2.96 -2.99
CA SER A 165 15.61 3.79 -3.73
C SER A 165 17.08 3.63 -3.28
N THR A 166 17.37 2.87 -2.21
CA THR A 166 18.76 2.56 -1.83
C THR A 166 19.44 1.66 -2.88
N TYR A 167 18.68 0.83 -3.58
CA TYR A 167 19.19 -0.07 -4.64
C TYR A 167 18.52 0.12 -6.00
N ALA A 168 17.42 0.87 -6.10
CA ALA A 168 16.73 1.07 -7.37
C ALA A 168 17.14 2.32 -8.16
N ARG A 169 17.87 3.24 -7.52
CA ARG A 169 18.14 4.58 -8.07
C ARG A 169 19.17 4.59 -9.20
N GLN A 170 20.35 4.01 -8.96
CA GLN A 170 21.48 4.14 -9.88
C GLN A 170 21.29 3.22 -11.09
N LYS A 171 21.61 3.72 -12.29
CA LYS A 171 21.55 2.91 -13.52
C LYS A 171 22.71 1.90 -13.61
N THR A 172 23.83 2.18 -12.96
CA THR A 172 25.06 1.39 -13.03
C THR A 172 25.03 0.15 -12.13
N HIS A 173 24.31 0.18 -11.00
CA HIS A 173 24.31 -0.91 -10.02
C HIS A 173 22.95 -1.03 -9.30
N GLY A 174 22.69 -2.19 -8.67
CA GLY A 174 21.49 -2.45 -7.90
C GLY A 174 20.43 -3.23 -8.67
N MET A 175 19.16 -2.90 -8.46
CA MET A 175 18.02 -3.62 -9.03
C MET A 175 16.94 -2.65 -9.48
N ASN A 176 16.51 -2.75 -10.73
CA ASN A 176 15.45 -1.91 -11.25
C ASN A 176 14.13 -2.15 -10.51
N PHE A 177 13.37 -1.08 -10.25
CA PHE A 177 12.09 -1.18 -9.53
C PHE A 177 11.06 -2.08 -10.22
N ARG A 178 11.13 -2.29 -11.55
CA ARG A 178 10.24 -3.25 -12.23
C ARG A 178 10.34 -4.68 -11.69
N VAL A 179 11.53 -5.07 -11.23
CA VAL A 179 11.77 -6.39 -10.63
C VAL A 179 11.04 -6.47 -9.29
N ILE A 180 11.12 -5.42 -8.48
CA ILE A 180 10.33 -5.28 -7.24
C ILE A 180 8.83 -5.29 -7.53
N CYS A 181 8.36 -4.63 -8.61
CA CYS A 181 6.95 -4.69 -9.02
C CYS A 181 6.50 -6.14 -9.26
N LYS A 182 7.28 -6.93 -10.02
CA LYS A 182 6.98 -8.36 -10.27
C LYS A 182 6.95 -9.14 -8.95
N TRP A 183 7.97 -9.00 -8.11
CA TRP A 183 8.08 -9.72 -6.84
C TRP A 183 6.95 -9.37 -5.87
N MET A 184 6.56 -8.09 -5.77
CA MET A 184 5.50 -7.67 -4.85
C MET A 184 4.11 -8.06 -5.37
N ARG A 185 3.89 -8.05 -6.70
CA ARG A 185 2.67 -8.61 -7.31
C ARG A 185 2.57 -10.12 -7.04
N MET A 186 3.68 -10.85 -7.12
CA MET A 186 3.73 -12.27 -6.73
C MET A 186 3.51 -12.47 -5.22
N ALA A 187 4.15 -11.65 -4.38
CA ALA A 187 4.05 -11.73 -2.92
C ALA A 187 2.62 -11.46 -2.42
N GLY A 188 1.87 -10.62 -3.13
CA GLY A 188 0.42 -10.51 -3.01
C GLY A 188 -0.11 -9.24 -2.36
N VAL A 189 0.59 -8.11 -2.52
CA VAL A 189 0.09 -6.80 -2.11
C VAL A 189 -0.91 -6.25 -3.14
N ASP A 190 -1.87 -5.44 -2.68
CA ASP A 190 -2.92 -4.87 -3.53
C ASP A 190 -2.51 -3.53 -4.12
N HIS A 191 -1.86 -2.68 -3.32
CA HIS A 191 -1.24 -1.45 -3.80
C HIS A 191 0.26 -1.51 -3.67
N ILE A 192 0.96 -0.82 -4.57
CA ILE A 192 2.36 -0.47 -4.41
C ILE A 192 2.60 0.94 -4.97
N HIS A 193 3.38 1.75 -4.26
CA HIS A 193 3.82 3.05 -4.76
C HIS A 193 4.65 2.90 -6.04
N ALA A 194 4.19 3.44 -7.18
CA ALA A 194 4.83 3.23 -8.48
C ALA A 194 5.48 4.47 -9.13
N GLY A 195 5.49 5.62 -8.43
CA GLY A 195 6.05 6.88 -8.94
C GLY A 195 4.99 7.74 -9.65
N THR A 196 5.25 9.04 -9.72
CA THR A 196 4.26 10.03 -10.18
C THR A 196 4.69 10.79 -11.43
N VAL A 197 5.91 10.57 -11.91
CA VAL A 197 6.57 11.32 -12.99
C VAL A 197 6.83 12.79 -12.65
N VAL A 198 5.79 13.56 -12.35
CA VAL A 198 5.81 15.02 -12.13
C VAL A 198 5.91 15.42 -10.65
N GLY A 199 6.21 14.45 -9.77
CA GLY A 199 6.29 14.69 -8.34
C GLY A 199 7.72 14.93 -7.86
N LYS A 200 7.87 15.09 -6.54
CA LYS A 200 9.18 15.35 -5.91
C LYS A 200 10.15 14.16 -5.87
N LEU A 201 9.69 12.95 -6.22
CA LEU A 201 10.51 11.75 -6.27
C LEU A 201 10.77 11.40 -7.73
N GLU A 202 11.95 10.86 -8.02
CA GLU A 202 12.32 10.44 -9.36
C GLU A 202 11.28 9.50 -10.01
N GLY A 203 11.08 9.67 -11.31
CA GLY A 203 10.28 8.77 -12.14
C GLY A 203 10.31 9.19 -13.59
N ASP A 204 11.25 8.65 -14.37
CA ASP A 204 11.24 8.80 -15.82
C ASP A 204 9.89 8.31 -16.41
N PRO A 205 9.22 9.06 -17.30
CA PRO A 205 7.90 8.69 -17.80
C PRO A 205 7.83 7.31 -18.46
N LEU A 206 8.86 6.91 -19.21
CA LEU A 206 8.87 5.62 -19.90
C LEU A 206 9.05 4.48 -18.91
N MET A 207 9.95 4.63 -17.95
CA MET A 207 10.15 3.65 -16.88
C MET A 207 8.92 3.50 -16.00
N VAL A 208 8.30 4.60 -15.59
CA VAL A 208 7.07 4.56 -14.78
C VAL A 208 5.95 3.88 -15.55
N LYS A 209 5.77 4.17 -16.85
CA LYS A 209 4.79 3.45 -17.68
C LYS A 209 5.06 1.94 -17.70
N GLY A 210 6.32 1.51 -17.83
CA GLY A 210 6.71 0.10 -17.73
C GLY A 210 6.36 -0.54 -16.39
N PHE A 211 6.52 0.18 -15.27
CA PHE A 211 6.11 -0.30 -13.94
C PHE A 211 4.60 -0.50 -13.84
N TYR A 212 3.81 0.45 -14.34
CA TYR A 212 2.35 0.34 -14.36
C TYR A 212 1.88 -0.83 -15.23
N THR A 213 2.46 -1.01 -16.42
CA THR A 213 2.18 -2.18 -17.27
C THR A 213 2.51 -3.49 -16.55
N THR A 214 3.66 -3.57 -15.89
CA THR A 214 4.07 -4.74 -15.10
C THR A 214 3.06 -5.11 -14.00
N LEU A 215 2.46 -4.10 -13.36
CA LEU A 215 1.55 -4.28 -12.24
C LEU A 215 0.10 -4.58 -12.67
N LEU A 216 -0.34 -4.02 -13.80
CA LEU A 216 -1.75 -4.01 -14.18
C LEU A 216 -2.08 -4.95 -15.34
N ALA A 217 -1.16 -5.16 -16.29
CA ALA A 217 -1.45 -5.98 -17.44
C ALA A 217 -1.54 -7.48 -17.08
N THR A 218 -2.35 -8.24 -17.80
CA THR A 218 -2.46 -9.70 -17.67
C THR A 218 -1.28 -10.42 -18.33
N GLN A 219 -0.69 -9.79 -19.35
CA GLN A 219 0.51 -10.18 -20.06
C GLN A 219 1.25 -8.91 -20.52
N SER A 220 2.57 -9.01 -20.70
CA SER A 220 3.41 -7.93 -21.21
C SER A 220 4.26 -8.44 -22.37
N GLU A 221 4.37 -7.64 -23.42
CA GLU A 221 5.25 -7.86 -24.56
C GLU A 221 6.57 -7.12 -24.36
N ILE A 222 7.59 -7.47 -25.16
CA ILE A 222 8.88 -6.80 -25.16
C ILE A 222 8.69 -5.34 -25.56
N ASN A 223 9.17 -4.42 -24.72
CA ASN A 223 9.17 -2.98 -24.96
C ASN A 223 10.40 -2.36 -24.28
N LEU A 224 11.54 -2.45 -24.96
CA LEU A 224 12.83 -1.97 -24.45
C LEU A 224 12.82 -0.50 -23.99
N PRO A 225 12.15 0.45 -24.69
CA PRO A 225 12.03 1.83 -24.20
C PRO A 225 11.37 1.96 -22.83
N GLN A 226 10.39 1.10 -22.51
CA GLN A 226 9.73 1.06 -21.19
C GLN A 226 10.40 0.06 -20.23
N GLY A 227 11.43 -0.64 -20.71
CA GLY A 227 12.17 -1.66 -19.96
C GLY A 227 11.42 -2.97 -19.76
N LEU A 228 10.52 -3.32 -20.67
CA LEU A 228 9.81 -4.62 -20.72
C LEU A 228 10.41 -5.54 -21.79
#